data_AF-A0A1Y6L521-F1
#
_entry.id   AF-A0A1Y6L521-F1
#
_cell.length_a   1.000
_cell.length_b   1.000
_cell.length_c   1.000
_cell.angle_alpha   90.00
_cell.angle_beta   90.00
_cell.angle_gamma   90.00
#
_symmetry.space_group_name_H-M   'P 1'
#
loop_
_entity.id
_entity.type
_entity.pdbx_description
1 polymer ?
#
loop_
_entity_poly.entity_id
_entity_poly.type
_entity_poly.pdbx_seq_one_letter_code
_entity_poly.pdbx_strand_id
1 'polypeptide(L)'
;MNVQPIQAIEEVNMFKSDGNVIHFSAPKVHASVPSNTFAIYGNGEDKELTELVPGILNQLGPDSLASLRKLAESYQSLQKNAEGEDKKDDDDDEIPDLVEGENFESKGEVE
;
A
#
# COMPACT_ATOMS: atom_id res chain seq x y z
N MET A 1 8.87 -16.62 30.44
CA MET A 1 8.22 -16.58 29.11
C MET A 1 8.74 -17.76 28.31
N ASN A 2 7.87 -18.67 27.86
CA ASN A 2 8.28 -19.72 26.92
C ASN A 2 8.16 -19.14 25.51
N VAL A 3 9.31 -18.86 24.89
CA VAL A 3 9.38 -18.24 23.57
C VAL A 3 9.85 -19.30 22.59
N GLN A 4 9.10 -19.51 21.51
CA GLN A 4 9.39 -20.51 20.49
C GLN A 4 9.71 -19.81 19.16
N PRO A 5 10.70 -20.29 18.40
CA PRO A 5 10.97 -19.74 17.07
C PRO A 5 9.82 -20.06 16.12
N ILE A 6 9.41 -19.09 15.32
CA ILE A 6 8.53 -19.31 14.17
C ILE A 6 9.42 -19.41 12.93
N GLN A 7 9.32 -20.52 12.22
CA GLN A 7 10.09 -20.76 11.00
C GLN A 7 9.32 -20.31 9.75
N ALA A 8 10.03 -20.14 8.64
CA ALA A 8 9.46 -19.78 7.34
C ALA A 8 8.63 -18.49 7.35
N ILE A 9 9.09 -17.46 8.08
CA ILE A 9 8.52 -16.12 7.97
C ILE A 9 9.09 -15.47 6.71
N GLU A 10 8.21 -15.10 5.78
CA GLU A 10 8.56 -14.41 4.55
C GLU A 10 8.74 -12.91 4.79
N GLU A 11 7.84 -12.30 5.57
CA GLU A 11 7.90 -10.88 5.89
C GLU A 11 7.15 -10.56 7.19
N VAL A 12 7.52 -9.43 7.80
CA VAL A 12 6.75 -8.78 8.87
C VAL A 12 6.58 -7.31 8.51
N ASN A 13 5.33 -6.83 8.56
CA ASN A 13 4.98 -5.45 8.30
C ASN A 13 4.47 -4.79 9.59
N MET A 14 5.05 -3.67 9.98
CA MET A 14 4.57 -2.84 11.09
C MET A 14 4.00 -1.53 10.56
N PHE A 15 2.67 -1.41 10.55
CA PHE A 15 1.97 -0.20 10.11
C PHE A 15 2.05 0.88 11.17
N LYS A 16 2.60 2.03 10.80
CA LYS A 16 2.66 3.22 11.64
C LYS A 16 1.47 4.12 11.35
N SER A 17 1.14 4.98 12.31
CA SER A 17 0.04 5.94 12.19
C SER A 17 0.32 7.10 11.21
N ASP A 18 1.59 7.30 10.84
CA ASP A 18 2.04 8.35 9.90
C ASP A 18 1.87 7.94 8.43
N GLY A 19 1.43 6.70 8.15
CA GLY A 19 1.25 6.17 6.80
C GLY A 19 2.44 5.35 6.30
N ASN A 20 3.54 5.30 7.05
CA ASN A 20 4.68 4.47 6.72
C ASN A 20 4.58 3.06 7.31
N VAL A 21 5.37 2.16 6.75
CA VAL A 21 5.46 0.76 7.18
C VAL A 21 6.92 0.42 7.45
N ILE A 22 7.21 -0.13 8.63
CA ILE A 22 8.50 -0.78 8.86
C ILE A 22 8.38 -2.19 8.32
N HIS A 23 9.04 -2.43 7.20
CA HIS A 23 9.05 -3.70 6.49
C HIS A 23 10.30 -4.52 6.85
N PHE A 24 10.10 -5.77 7.22
CA PHE A 24 11.17 -6.75 7.44
C PHE A 24 11.04 -7.86 6.41
N SER A 25 12.05 -8.03 5.55
CA SER A 25 12.14 -9.16 4.62
C SER A 25 12.83 -10.35 5.29
N ALA A 26 12.17 -11.51 5.29
CA ALA A 26 12.61 -12.77 5.88
C ALA A 26 13.22 -12.67 7.31
N PRO A 27 12.56 -12.02 8.28
CA PRO A 27 13.10 -11.87 9.62
C PRO A 27 13.08 -13.19 10.40
N LYS A 28 13.94 -13.29 11.41
CA LYS A 28 13.83 -14.32 12.44
C LYS A 28 12.82 -13.87 13.48
N VAL A 29 11.80 -14.68 13.74
CA VAL A 29 10.75 -14.35 14.71
C VAL A 29 10.73 -15.38 15.83
N HIS A 30 10.69 -14.86 17.06
CA HIS A 30 10.47 -15.64 18.27
C HIS A 30 9.18 -15.16 18.90
N ALA A 31 8.27 -16.07 19.21
CA ALA A 31 6.96 -15.70 19.73
C ALA A 31 6.60 -16.50 20.98
N SER A 32 5.88 -15.84 21.87
CA SER A 32 5.08 -16.47 22.91
C SER A 32 3.62 -16.19 22.59
N VAL A 33 3.02 -17.06 21.78
CA VAL A 33 1.62 -16.95 21.33
C VAL A 33 0.63 -16.84 22.49
N PRO A 34 0.73 -17.64 23.58
CA PRO A 34 -0.18 -17.51 24.72
C PRO A 34 -0.09 -16.16 25.45
N SER A 35 1.03 -15.44 25.28
CA SER A 35 1.28 -14.13 25.88
C SER A 35 1.24 -12.99 24.86
N ASN A 36 0.80 -13.26 23.62
CA ASN A 36 0.75 -12.29 22.52
C ASN A 36 2.02 -11.45 22.37
N THR A 37 3.19 -12.05 22.61
CA THR A 37 4.48 -11.35 22.59
C THR A 37 5.33 -11.89 21.45
N PHE A 38 5.82 -11.00 20.59
CA PHE A 38 6.64 -11.33 19.43
C PHE A 38 7.95 -10.54 19.50
N ALA A 39 9.07 -11.23 19.29
CA ALA A 39 10.40 -10.65 19.15
C ALA A 39 10.88 -10.90 17.72
N ILE A 40 11.07 -9.81 16.99
CA ILE A 40 11.39 -9.81 15.56
C ILE A 40 12.83 -9.34 15.41
N TYR A 41 13.64 -10.12 14.71
CA TYR A 41 15.05 -9.85 14.46
C TYR A 41 15.29 -9.81 12.96
N GLY A 42 15.73 -8.66 12.46
CA GLY A 42 15.99 -8.46 11.04
C GLY A 42 16.31 -7.00 10.75
N ASN A 43 16.63 -6.71 9.49
CA ASN A 43 16.70 -5.32 9.03
C ASN A 43 15.28 -4.80 8.79
N GLY A 44 14.93 -3.70 9.44
CA GLY A 44 13.66 -3.02 9.25
C GLY A 44 13.86 -1.81 8.34
N GLU A 45 13.21 -1.81 7.19
CA GLU A 45 13.22 -0.71 6.23
C GLU A 45 11.94 0.12 6.41
N ASP A 46 12.07 1.42 6.64
CA ASP A 46 10.92 2.34 6.65
C ASP A 46 10.54 2.64 5.20
N LYS A 47 9.36 2.17 4.77
CA LYS A 47 8.84 2.30 3.40
C LYS A 47 7.50 3.02 3.42
N GLU A 48 7.19 3.76 2.36
CA GLU A 48 5.83 4.25 2.18
C GLU A 48 4.87 3.12 1.83
N LEU A 49 3.63 3.21 2.30
CA LEU A 49 2.61 2.21 2.02
C LEU A 49 2.33 2.06 0.51
N THR A 50 2.46 3.15 -0.24
CA THR A 50 2.29 3.25 -1.70
C THR A 50 3.29 2.38 -2.47
N GLU A 51 4.51 2.18 -1.95
CA GLU A 51 5.54 1.37 -2.59
C GLU A 51 5.29 -0.14 -2.47
N LEU A 52 4.48 -0.56 -1.50
CA LEU A 52 4.17 -1.96 -1.22
C LEU A 52 2.84 -2.41 -1.88
N VAL A 53 2.17 -1.51 -2.61
CA VAL A 53 0.98 -1.81 -3.41
C VAL A 53 1.39 -2.55 -4.69
N PRO A 54 0.69 -3.62 -5.13
CA PRO A 54 -0.60 -4.10 -4.63
C PRO A 54 -0.53 -5.17 -3.53
N GLY A 55 0.64 -5.78 -3.28
CA GLY A 55 0.77 -6.95 -2.39
C GLY A 55 0.33 -6.68 -0.94
N ILE A 56 0.54 -5.46 -0.45
CA ILE A 56 0.21 -5.08 0.93
C ILE A 56 -1.30 -4.98 1.19
N LEU A 57 -2.13 -4.84 0.14
CA LEU A 57 -3.58 -4.62 0.28
C LEU A 57 -4.28 -5.77 1.02
N ASN A 58 -3.80 -7.00 0.84
CA ASN A 58 -4.35 -8.18 1.50
C ASN A 58 -3.99 -8.28 3.00
N GLN A 59 -3.01 -7.50 3.45
CA GLN A 59 -2.56 -7.44 4.84
C GLN A 59 -3.12 -6.23 5.58
N LEU A 60 -3.67 -5.26 4.84
CA LEU A 60 -4.31 -4.09 5.42
C LEU A 60 -5.71 -4.43 5.92
N GLY A 61 -6.02 -3.93 7.12
CA GLY A 61 -7.39 -3.87 7.61
C GLY A 61 -8.20 -2.76 6.91
N PRO A 62 -9.54 -2.77 7.07
CA PRO A 62 -10.43 -1.74 6.49
C PRO A 62 -10.03 -0.31 6.89
N ASP A 63 -9.54 -0.11 8.11
CA ASP A 63 -9.11 1.20 8.62
C ASP A 63 -7.84 1.71 7.91
N SER A 64 -6.87 0.82 7.66
CA SER A 64 -5.63 1.18 6.97
C SER A 64 -5.87 1.42 5.48
N LEU A 65 -6.80 0.69 4.84
CA LEU A 65 -7.23 0.95 3.46
C LEU A 65 -7.91 2.31 3.31
N ALA A 66 -8.74 2.71 4.28
CA ALA A 66 -9.35 4.04 4.28
C ALA A 66 -8.28 5.15 4.35
N SER A 67 -7.22 4.92 5.12
CA SER A 67 -6.08 5.85 5.23
C SER A 67 -5.30 5.93 3.91
N LEU A 68 -5.06 4.80 3.26
CA LEU A 68 -4.41 4.75 1.95
C LEU A 68 -5.24 5.44 0.86
N ARG A 69 -6.57 5.24 0.84
CA ARG A 69 -7.47 5.91 -0.10
C ARG A 69 -7.42 7.43 0.07
N LYS A 70 -7.48 7.93 1.31
CA LYS A 70 -7.34 9.37 1.58
C LYS A 70 -6.00 9.92 1.11
N LEU A 71 -4.91 9.17 1.29
CA LEU A 71 -3.59 9.57 0.81
C LEU A 71 -3.55 9.62 -0.73
N ALA A 72 -4.10 8.60 -1.41
CA ALA A 72 -4.19 8.55 -2.86
C ALA A 72 -5.06 9.69 -3.43
N GLU A 73 -6.21 9.96 -2.83
CA GLU A 73 -7.09 11.08 -3.17
C GLU A 73 -6.36 12.42 -2.99
N SER A 74 -5.57 12.58 -1.91
CA SER A 74 -4.79 13.80 -1.68
C SER A 74 -3.71 13.99 -2.76
N TYR A 75 -3.01 12.92 -3.15
CA TYR A 75 -2.01 12.95 -4.22
C TYR A 75 -2.63 13.30 -5.58
N GLN A 76 -3.76 12.66 -5.93
CA GLN A 76 -4.51 13.00 -7.15
C GLN A 76 -4.99 14.46 -7.14
N SER A 77 -5.44 14.97 -5.99
CA SER A 77 -5.88 16.36 -5.85
C SER A 77 -4.73 17.36 -5.96
N LEU A 78 -3.52 17.00 -5.50
CA LEU A 78 -2.33 17.84 -5.63
C LEU A 78 -1.82 17.84 -7.07
N GLN A 79 -1.91 16.71 -7.75
CA GLN A 79 -1.52 16.57 -9.14
C GLN A 79 -2.46 17.35 -10.08
N LYS A 80 -3.78 17.35 -9.79
CA LYS A 80 -4.75 18.22 -10.47
C LYS A 80 -4.52 19.72 -10.21
N ASN A 81 -3.97 20.10 -9.06
CA ASN A 81 -3.68 21.51 -8.75
C ASN A 81 -2.31 21.98 -9.29
N ALA A 82 -1.37 21.08 -9.54
CA ALA A 82 -0.07 21.40 -10.14
C ALA A 82 -0.14 21.60 -11.66
N GLU A 83 -1.20 21.14 -12.32
CA GLU A 83 -1.52 21.47 -13.72
C GLU A 83 -2.32 22.79 -13.84
N GLY A 84 -2.56 23.52 -12.75
CA GLY A 84 -3.39 24.72 -12.71
C GLY A 84 -2.65 26.08 -12.65
N GLU A 85 -1.32 26.11 -12.66
CA GLU A 85 -0.53 27.36 -12.58
C GLU A 85 0.41 27.61 -13.76
N ASP A 86 -0.03 27.34 -15.00
CA ASP A 86 0.47 28.13 -16.13
C ASP A 86 -0.63 28.37 -17.17
N LYS A 87 -1.05 29.63 -17.22
CA LYS A 87 -1.88 30.31 -18.24
C LYS A 87 -3.40 30.13 -18.21
N LYS A 88 -4.01 31.29 -17.93
CA LYS A 88 -5.27 31.74 -18.52
C LYS A 88 -5.34 31.44 -20.03
N ASP A 89 -6.56 31.11 -20.44
CA ASP A 89 -7.17 31.08 -21.78
C ASP A 89 -7.01 29.79 -22.62
N ASP A 90 -8.19 29.20 -22.90
CA ASP A 90 -8.57 28.20 -23.92
C ASP A 90 -7.77 26.89 -24.03
N ASP A 91 -8.33 25.79 -23.51
CA ASP A 91 -8.70 24.56 -24.25
C ASP A 91 -9.01 23.41 -23.26
N ASP A 92 -10.29 23.19 -23.01
CA ASP A 92 -10.89 22.25 -22.05
C ASP A 92 -11.24 20.90 -22.74
N ASP A 93 -10.34 20.38 -23.59
CA ASP A 93 -10.68 19.37 -24.61
C ASP A 93 -9.71 18.16 -24.72
N GLU A 94 -8.98 17.75 -23.66
CA GLU A 94 -8.10 16.57 -23.79
C GLU A 94 -7.87 15.69 -22.54
N ILE A 95 -8.89 15.52 -21.68
CA ILE A 95 -8.89 14.40 -20.72
C ILE A 95 -10.20 13.60 -20.88
N PRO A 96 -10.17 12.41 -21.52
CA PRO A 96 -11.35 11.55 -21.61
C PRO A 96 -11.69 10.96 -20.23
N ASP A 97 -12.97 11.00 -19.87
CA ASP A 97 -13.47 10.38 -18.63
C ASP A 97 -13.20 8.86 -18.62
N LEU A 98 -12.81 8.36 -17.44
CA LEU A 98 -12.68 6.92 -17.18
C LEU A 98 -14.07 6.26 -17.30
N VAL A 99 -14.30 5.59 -18.43
CA VAL A 99 -15.51 4.82 -18.69
C VAL A 99 -15.68 3.71 -17.65
N GLU A 100 -16.71 3.83 -16.81
CA GLU A 100 -17.16 2.77 -15.90
C GLU A 100 -17.67 1.57 -16.73
N GLY A 101 -16.78 0.62 -17.02
CA GLY A 101 -17.17 -0.62 -17.69
C GLY A 101 -16.06 -1.48 -18.29
N GLU A 102 -14.84 -0.98 -18.50
CA GLU A 102 -13.78 -1.81 -19.10
C GLU A 102 -12.99 -2.56 -18.03
N ASN A 103 -13.56 -3.69 -17.60
CA ASN A 103 -12.82 -4.73 -16.90
C ASN A 103 -11.73 -5.30 -17.84
N PHE A 104 -10.48 -5.31 -17.39
CA PHE A 104 -9.28 -5.65 -18.17
C PHE A 104 -9.19 -7.14 -18.59
N GLU A 105 -10.27 -7.92 -18.49
CA GLU A 105 -10.29 -9.38 -18.67
C GLU A 105 -10.90 -9.86 -20.00
N SER A 106 -11.43 -8.98 -20.86
CA SER A 106 -12.06 -9.41 -22.12
C SER A 106 -11.28 -8.98 -23.36
N LYS A 107 -10.05 -9.51 -23.52
CA LYS A 107 -9.44 -9.67 -24.85
C LYS A 107 -8.47 -10.86 -24.87
N GLY A 108 -9.04 -12.04 -24.65
CA GLY A 108 -8.44 -13.32 -25.00
C GLY A 108 -9.43 -14.13 -25.80
N GLU A 109 -9.65 -13.78 -27.07
CA GLU A 109 -10.02 -14.70 -28.16
C GLU A 109 -10.05 -13.95 -29.50
N VAL A 110 -9.76 -14.72 -30.56
CA VAL A 110 -9.78 -14.47 -32.02
C VAL A 110 -8.54 -13.77 -32.61
N GLU A 111 -7.83 -14.31 -33.61
CA GLU A 111 -7.92 -15.52 -34.44
C GLU A 111 -6.51 -15.82 -34.99
#